data_AF-A0A938MMW5-F1
#
_entry.id   AF-A0A938MMW5-F1
#
_cell.length_a   1.000
_cell.length_b   1.000
_cell.length_c   1.000
_cell.angle_alpha   90.00
_cell.angle_beta   90.00
_cell.angle_gamma   90.00
#
_symmetry.space_group_name_H-M   'P 1'
#
loop_
_entity.id
_entity.type
_entity.pdbx_description
1 polymer ?
#
loop_
_entity_poly.entity_id
_entity_poly.type
_entity_poly.pdbx_seq_one_letter_code
_entity_poly.pdbx_strand_id
1 'polypeptide(L)'
;MESDRRAWADYLLSHQREDGLFRQPELANAIAEKEDWWGWRHLTVHALMALKALGVTTPRRFQCLEPLLERGGAKRWLAGQNWAERVAWTSNTVQNYGVMLQYARDFQADKRAAEAMDDLLDELDARQDAATGLWGARFDTPQWLSQGAQAAYHFLTLYFYDRRPVRRVERLIDSFLATQNARGGFGVALNSSACEDIDSMDPLARLSRLTDYRSADIRAALGRAVDWVVSNQNPDGGFVFVRDRAFEYGHPLMRSGVNESASFPTWFRCLSLAYAAQALSPAEAASYRWLDCPGYQFWRG
;
A
#
# COMPACT_ATOMS: atom_id res chain seq x y z
N MET A 1 22.31 -11.71 -16.39
CA MET A 1 21.80 -11.47 -15.02
C MET A 1 22.32 -10.17 -14.43
N GLU A 2 23.63 -10.00 -14.17
CA GLU A 2 24.14 -8.73 -13.60
C GLU A 2 24.08 -7.55 -14.60
N SER A 3 24.38 -7.80 -15.87
CA SER A 3 24.19 -6.86 -16.98
C SER A 3 22.74 -6.37 -17.06
N ASP A 4 21.79 -7.27 -16.87
CA ASP A 4 20.36 -6.99 -16.99
C ASP A 4 19.86 -6.19 -15.78
N ARG A 5 20.37 -6.48 -14.57
CA ARG A 5 20.07 -5.69 -13.36
C ARG A 5 20.51 -4.24 -13.51
N ARG A 6 21.72 -4.01 -14.02
CA ARG A 6 22.23 -2.65 -14.27
C ARG A 6 21.40 -1.96 -15.35
N ALA A 7 21.11 -2.63 -16.47
CA ALA A 7 20.30 -2.06 -17.53
C ALA A 7 18.90 -1.64 -17.05
N TRP A 8 18.25 -2.47 -16.21
CA TRP A 8 16.96 -2.12 -15.60
C TRP A 8 17.06 -0.93 -14.65
N ALA A 9 18.12 -0.86 -13.83
CA ALA A 9 18.31 0.26 -12.93
C ALA A 9 18.54 1.57 -13.71
N ASP A 10 19.38 1.54 -14.74
CA ASP A 10 19.66 2.68 -15.60
C ASP A 10 18.38 3.14 -16.33
N TYR A 11 17.58 2.20 -16.83
CA TYR A 11 16.27 2.48 -17.42
C TYR A 11 15.34 3.20 -16.43
N LEU A 12 15.15 2.65 -15.23
CA LEU A 12 14.28 3.27 -14.21
C LEU A 12 14.79 4.67 -13.83
N LEU A 13 16.09 4.82 -13.58
CA LEU A 13 16.70 6.10 -13.23
C LEU A 13 16.57 7.15 -14.34
N SER A 14 16.53 6.74 -15.61
CA SER A 14 16.33 7.66 -16.74
C SER A 14 14.98 8.40 -16.69
N HIS A 15 14.01 7.84 -15.95
CA HIS A 15 12.68 8.44 -15.74
C HIS A 15 12.61 9.37 -14.53
N GLN A 16 13.68 9.49 -13.72
CA GLN A 16 13.69 10.42 -12.59
C GLN A 16 13.94 11.86 -13.05
N ARG A 17 13.02 12.76 -12.70
CA ARG A 17 13.08 14.18 -13.05
C ARG A 17 13.82 15.01 -12.00
N GLU A 18 14.07 16.28 -12.30
CA GLU A 18 14.81 17.21 -11.41
C GLU A 18 14.16 17.40 -10.05
N ASP A 19 12.83 17.30 -9.97
CA ASP A 19 12.06 17.37 -8.73
C ASP A 19 12.09 16.07 -7.89
N GLY A 20 12.80 15.05 -8.39
CA GLY A 20 12.96 13.75 -7.75
C GLY A 20 11.86 12.74 -8.08
N LEU A 21 10.76 13.15 -8.69
CA LEU A 21 9.67 12.23 -9.05
C LEU A 21 9.99 11.46 -10.34
N PHE A 22 9.49 10.23 -10.40
CA PHE A 22 9.57 9.39 -11.60
C PHE A 22 8.38 9.68 -12.51
N ARG A 23 8.66 9.94 -13.80
CA ARG A 23 7.64 10.21 -14.81
C ARG A 23 7.94 9.43 -16.09
N GLN A 24 6.91 8.79 -16.64
CA GLN A 24 6.95 8.19 -17.96
C GLN A 24 6.14 9.08 -18.92
N PRO A 25 6.78 9.70 -19.93
CA PRO A 25 6.10 10.61 -20.86
C PRO A 25 4.86 9.99 -21.53
N GLU A 26 4.88 8.68 -21.78
CA GLU A 26 3.82 7.92 -22.43
C GLU A 26 2.55 7.83 -21.59
N LEU A 27 2.67 7.99 -20.27
CA LEU A 27 1.56 7.95 -19.31
C LEU A 27 1.09 9.36 -18.91
N ALA A 28 1.67 10.41 -19.51
CA ALA A 28 1.42 11.77 -19.08
C ALA A 28 -0.02 12.21 -19.35
N ASN A 29 -0.73 12.53 -18.28
CA ASN A 29 -2.04 13.16 -18.34
C ASN A 29 -2.26 14.08 -17.13
N ALA A 30 -3.35 14.85 -17.13
CA ALA A 30 -3.64 15.81 -16.05
C ALA A 30 -3.88 15.14 -14.69
N ILE A 31 -4.29 13.87 -14.68
CA ILE A 31 -4.58 13.11 -13.47
C ILE A 31 -3.27 12.63 -12.83
N ALA A 32 -2.26 12.25 -13.62
CA ALA A 32 -0.97 11.75 -13.13
C ALA A 32 -0.21 12.78 -12.27
N GLU A 33 -0.39 14.07 -12.55
CA GLU A 33 0.19 15.16 -11.74
C GLU A 33 -0.57 15.40 -10.42
N LYS A 34 -1.88 15.16 -10.41
CA LYS A 34 -2.79 15.61 -9.34
C LYS A 34 -3.22 14.51 -8.37
N GLU A 35 -3.41 13.30 -8.87
CA GLU A 35 -3.96 12.19 -8.09
C GLU A 35 -2.88 11.22 -7.63
N ASP A 36 -2.97 10.85 -6.35
CA ASP A 36 -1.95 10.04 -5.67
C ASP A 36 -2.31 8.56 -5.58
N TRP A 37 -3.49 8.15 -6.01
CA TRP A 37 -3.85 6.72 -6.07
C TRP A 37 -3.17 5.97 -7.22
N TRP A 38 -2.66 6.66 -8.24
CA TRP A 38 -1.88 6.03 -9.34
C TRP A 38 -0.77 6.91 -9.94
N GLY A 39 -0.84 8.24 -9.78
CA GLY A 39 0.00 9.21 -10.49
C GLY A 39 1.47 9.20 -10.10
N TRP A 40 2.21 10.27 -10.42
CA TRP A 40 3.69 10.28 -10.36
C TRP A 40 4.28 10.02 -8.98
N ARG A 41 3.60 10.48 -7.92
CA ARG A 41 4.04 10.21 -6.54
C ARG A 41 3.84 8.75 -6.17
N HIS A 42 2.77 8.12 -6.65
CA HIS A 42 2.53 6.69 -6.49
C HIS A 42 3.53 5.85 -7.30
N LEU A 43 3.73 6.21 -8.58
CA LEU A 43 4.77 5.59 -9.42
C LEU A 43 6.16 5.70 -8.80
N THR A 44 6.47 6.85 -8.19
CA THR A 44 7.74 7.07 -7.49
C THR A 44 7.94 6.02 -6.40
N VAL A 45 6.95 5.77 -5.54
CA VAL A 45 7.06 4.72 -4.50
C VAL A 45 7.37 3.34 -5.08
N HIS A 46 6.71 2.95 -6.17
CA HIS A 46 7.00 1.69 -6.86
C HIS A 46 8.42 1.65 -7.44
N ALA A 47 8.86 2.75 -8.05
CA ALA A 47 10.22 2.87 -8.59
C ALA A 47 11.29 2.75 -7.48
N LEU A 48 11.05 3.30 -6.28
CA LEU A 48 11.98 3.18 -5.15
C LEU A 48 12.15 1.73 -4.70
N MET A 49 11.06 0.96 -4.60
CA MET A 49 11.13 -0.45 -4.25
C MET A 49 11.83 -1.27 -5.35
N ALA A 50 11.52 -1.00 -6.62
CA ALA A 50 12.17 -1.67 -7.75
C ALA A 50 13.69 -1.40 -7.78
N LEU A 51 14.09 -0.13 -7.61
CA LEU A 51 15.51 0.24 -7.52
C LEU A 51 16.18 -0.41 -6.31
N LYS A 52 15.50 -0.49 -5.16
CA LYS A 52 16.02 -1.21 -4.00
C LYS A 52 16.26 -2.69 -4.33
N ALA A 53 15.32 -3.36 -4.98
CA ALA A 53 15.47 -4.76 -5.38
C ALA A 53 16.67 -4.97 -6.34
N LEU A 54 16.99 -3.94 -7.13
CA LEU A 54 18.16 -3.90 -8.00
C LEU A 54 19.46 -3.50 -7.27
N GLY A 55 19.39 -3.04 -6.02
CA GLY A 55 20.54 -2.63 -5.21
C GLY A 55 20.96 -1.17 -5.41
N VAL A 56 20.05 -0.33 -5.94
CA VAL A 56 20.32 1.06 -6.30
C VAL A 56 19.50 2.01 -5.44
N THR A 57 20.13 3.11 -5.04
CA THR A 57 19.48 4.23 -4.35
C THR A 57 19.27 5.36 -5.33
N THR A 58 18.14 6.07 -5.25
CA THR A 58 17.91 7.20 -6.13
C THR A 58 18.85 8.39 -5.79
N PRO A 59 19.44 9.05 -6.81
CA PRO A 59 20.37 10.16 -6.61
C PRO A 59 19.70 11.50 -6.28
N ARG A 60 18.41 11.70 -6.57
CA ARG A 60 17.73 12.99 -6.40
C ARG A 60 16.78 12.98 -5.20
N ARG A 61 16.76 14.09 -4.48
CA ARG A 61 15.80 14.34 -3.38
C ARG A 61 14.43 14.70 -3.93
N PHE A 62 13.39 14.43 -3.15
CA PHE A 62 12.01 14.68 -3.52
C PHE A 62 11.58 16.09 -3.12
N GLN A 63 11.50 17.02 -4.08
CA GLN A 63 11.15 18.42 -3.80
C GLN A 63 9.73 18.57 -3.23
N CYS A 64 8.82 17.64 -3.54
CA CYS A 64 7.47 17.64 -2.98
C CYS A 64 7.45 17.50 -1.43
N LEU A 65 8.52 17.01 -0.81
CA LEU A 65 8.61 16.89 0.64
C LEU A 65 8.92 18.20 1.35
N GLU A 66 9.48 19.21 0.67
CA GLU A 66 9.95 20.43 1.34
C GLU A 66 8.92 21.11 2.26
N PRO A 67 7.63 21.23 1.88
CA PRO A 67 6.61 21.79 2.78
C PRO A 67 6.39 20.96 4.06
N LEU A 68 6.62 19.65 4.02
CA LEU A 68 6.47 18.76 5.18
C LEU A 68 7.71 18.81 6.09
N LEU A 69 8.88 19.08 5.52
CA LEU A 69 10.17 19.13 6.21
C LEU A 69 10.42 20.45 6.97
N GLU A 70 9.51 21.42 6.87
CA GLU A 70 9.47 22.59 7.76
C GLU A 70 8.96 22.19 9.15
N ARG A 71 9.36 22.91 10.20
CA ARG A 71 8.85 22.65 11.55
C ARG A 71 7.31 22.70 11.59
N GLY A 72 6.69 21.60 12.02
CA GLY A 72 5.23 21.43 12.04
C GLY A 72 4.58 21.41 10.66
N GLY A 73 5.35 21.33 9.58
CA GLY A 73 4.88 21.32 8.20
C GLY A 73 4.03 20.10 7.91
N ALA A 74 4.50 18.92 8.30
CA ALA A 74 3.74 17.66 8.20
C ALA A 74 2.37 17.75 8.91
N LYS A 75 2.31 18.32 10.12
CA LYS A 75 1.05 18.51 10.86
C LYS A 75 0.07 19.42 10.12
N ARG A 76 0.54 20.59 9.65
CA ARG A 76 -0.27 21.54 8.87
C ARG A 76 -0.78 20.91 7.57
N TRP A 77 0.10 20.21 6.86
CA TRP A 77 -0.23 19.54 5.61
C TRP A 77 -1.30 18.46 5.81
N LEU A 78 -1.16 17.64 6.85
CA LEU A 78 -2.09 16.55 7.16
C LEU A 78 -3.46 17.06 7.62
N ALA A 79 -3.50 18.18 8.35
CA ALA A 79 -4.73 18.86 8.74
C ALA A 79 -5.53 19.40 7.55
N GLY A 80 -4.86 19.74 6.44
CA GLY A 80 -5.50 20.23 5.21
C GLY A 80 -6.09 19.14 4.32
N GLN A 81 -5.93 17.85 4.65
CA GLN A 81 -6.42 16.74 3.83
C GLN A 81 -7.92 16.49 4.01
N ASN A 82 -8.55 15.84 3.02
CA ASN A 82 -9.97 15.50 3.07
C ASN A 82 -10.20 14.13 3.75
N TRP A 83 -10.40 14.17 5.06
CA TRP A 83 -10.68 13.00 5.90
C TRP A 83 -12.13 12.48 5.84
N ALA A 84 -13.01 13.19 5.13
CA ALA A 84 -14.41 12.83 5.02
C ALA A 84 -14.63 11.97 3.77
N GLU A 85 -15.12 12.55 2.69
CA GLU A 85 -15.59 11.83 1.51
C GLU A 85 -14.48 11.16 0.69
N ARG A 86 -13.23 11.59 0.87
CA ARG A 86 -12.08 11.15 0.07
C ARG A 86 -11.02 10.40 0.88
N VAL A 87 -11.39 9.82 2.03
CA VAL A 87 -10.40 9.20 2.93
C VAL A 87 -9.52 8.14 2.25
N ALA A 88 -10.06 7.32 1.36
CA ALA A 88 -9.27 6.34 0.59
C ALA A 88 -8.24 7.02 -0.35
N TRP A 89 -8.57 8.15 -0.97
CA TRP A 89 -7.64 8.93 -1.80
C TRP A 89 -6.59 9.67 -0.96
N THR A 90 -7.04 10.28 0.14
CA THR A 90 -6.15 10.94 1.11
C THR A 90 -5.14 9.95 1.66
N SER A 91 -5.56 8.72 1.97
CA SER A 91 -4.65 7.71 2.50
C SER A 91 -3.54 7.31 1.51
N ASN A 92 -3.84 7.18 0.21
CA ASN A 92 -2.83 6.99 -0.83
C ASN A 92 -1.82 8.15 -0.86
N THR A 93 -2.34 9.39 -0.76
CA THR A 93 -1.49 10.60 -0.72
C THR A 93 -0.54 10.55 0.46
N VAL A 94 -1.07 10.35 1.67
CA VAL A 94 -0.27 10.29 2.89
C VAL A 94 0.72 9.13 2.86
N GLN A 95 0.35 7.97 2.33
CA GLN A 95 1.28 6.85 2.18
C GLN A 95 2.40 7.21 1.21
N ASN A 96 2.11 7.79 0.05
CA ASN A 96 3.15 8.17 -0.92
C ASN A 96 4.17 9.12 -0.28
N TYR A 97 3.71 10.15 0.41
CA TYR A 97 4.58 11.11 1.10
C TYR A 97 5.30 10.47 2.29
N GLY A 98 4.62 9.65 3.10
CA GLY A 98 5.21 8.94 4.23
C GLY A 98 6.32 7.98 3.80
N VAL A 99 6.11 7.22 2.73
CA VAL A 99 7.13 6.32 2.16
C VAL A 99 8.31 7.12 1.62
N MET A 100 8.07 8.24 0.92
CA MET A 100 9.16 9.12 0.47
C MET A 100 9.92 9.76 1.64
N LEU A 101 9.26 10.11 2.75
CA LEU A 101 9.91 10.59 3.99
C LEU A 101 10.78 9.50 4.62
N GLN A 102 10.24 8.30 4.81
CA GLN A 102 10.98 7.15 5.31
C GLN A 102 12.20 6.84 4.42
N TYR A 103 12.01 6.91 3.10
CA TYR A 103 13.10 6.69 2.16
C TYR A 103 14.18 7.77 2.24
N ALA A 104 13.78 9.05 2.29
CA ALA A 104 14.71 10.17 2.41
C ALA A 104 15.52 10.09 3.71
N ARG A 105 14.88 9.69 4.82
CA ARG A 105 15.51 9.44 6.11
C ARG A 105 16.55 8.32 6.02
N ASP A 106 16.16 7.15 5.50
CA ASP A 106 16.94 5.91 5.63
C ASP A 106 17.97 5.71 4.51
N PHE A 107 17.72 6.25 3.33
CA PHE A 107 18.57 6.05 2.14
C PHE A 107 19.21 7.32 1.60
N GLN A 108 18.71 8.51 1.96
CA GLN A 108 19.28 9.79 1.52
C GLN A 108 19.88 10.62 2.67
N ALA A 109 19.88 10.07 3.89
CA ALA A 109 20.39 10.69 5.11
C ALA A 109 19.78 12.09 5.40
N ASP A 110 18.53 12.32 4.99
CA ASP A 110 17.83 13.56 5.30
C ASP A 110 17.24 13.51 6.72
N LYS A 111 17.96 14.11 7.67
CA LYS A 111 17.56 14.10 9.09
C LYS A 111 16.25 14.86 9.35
N ARG A 112 15.86 15.82 8.49
CA ARG A 112 14.58 16.55 8.63
C ARG A 112 13.40 15.62 8.43
N ALA A 113 13.57 14.57 7.63
CA ALA A 113 12.51 13.61 7.33
C ALA A 113 12.11 12.78 8.57
N ALA A 114 13.01 12.59 9.54
CA ALA A 114 12.67 11.92 10.79
C ALA A 114 11.65 12.72 11.61
N GLU A 115 11.92 14.01 11.84
CA GLU A 115 11.01 14.91 12.58
C GLU A 115 9.65 15.03 11.87
N ALA A 116 9.65 15.18 10.53
CA ALA A 116 8.42 15.22 9.75
C ALA A 116 7.62 13.91 9.80
N MET A 117 8.30 12.76 9.87
CA MET A 117 7.64 11.46 9.98
C MET A 117 7.01 11.27 11.36
N ASP A 118 7.71 11.67 12.43
CA ASP A 118 7.16 11.64 13.80
C ASP A 118 5.91 12.53 13.90
N ASP A 119 5.98 13.76 13.37
CA ASP A 119 4.85 14.68 13.28
C ASP A 119 3.66 14.06 12.52
N LEU A 120 3.92 13.37 11.40
CA LEU A 120 2.89 12.71 10.60
C LEU A 120 2.24 11.55 11.37
N LEU A 121 3.03 10.68 12.00
CA LEU A 121 2.51 9.53 12.76
C LEU A 121 1.75 9.97 14.02
N ASP A 122 2.21 10.99 14.73
CA ASP A 122 1.51 11.54 15.90
C ASP A 122 0.14 12.11 15.54
N GLU A 123 0.03 12.78 14.40
CA GLU A 123 -1.26 13.31 13.92
C GLU A 123 -2.20 12.21 13.41
N LEU A 124 -1.66 11.14 12.81
CA LEU A 124 -2.46 9.96 12.48
C LEU A 124 -2.95 9.27 13.76
N ASP A 125 -2.10 9.10 14.76
CA ASP A 125 -2.45 8.54 16.07
C ASP A 125 -3.60 9.32 16.74
N ALA A 126 -3.59 10.65 16.61
CA ALA A 126 -4.62 11.53 17.16
C ALA A 126 -5.97 11.46 16.40
N ARG A 127 -5.95 11.03 15.13
CA ARG A 127 -7.14 10.93 14.26
C ARG A 127 -7.79 9.55 14.25
N GLN A 128 -7.13 8.54 14.78
CA GLN A 128 -7.65 7.18 14.75
C GLN A 128 -8.95 7.09 15.55
N ASP A 129 -10.01 6.61 14.91
CA ASP A 129 -11.30 6.42 15.55
C ASP A 129 -11.22 5.33 16.63
N ALA A 130 -11.69 5.63 17.83
CA ALA A 130 -11.56 4.72 18.96
C ALA A 130 -12.51 3.51 18.89
N ALA A 131 -13.63 3.64 18.18
CA ALA A 131 -14.65 2.59 18.09
C ALA A 131 -14.30 1.53 17.05
N THR A 132 -13.79 1.95 15.90
CA THR A 132 -13.45 1.10 14.75
C THR A 132 -11.96 0.85 14.60
N GLY A 133 -11.11 1.69 15.17
CA GLY A 133 -9.67 1.69 14.92
C GLY A 133 -9.28 2.25 13.55
N LEU A 134 -10.23 2.65 12.71
CA LEU A 134 -10.00 3.16 11.37
C LEU A 134 -9.73 4.67 11.36
N TRP A 135 -9.44 5.21 10.18
CA TRP A 135 -9.32 6.64 9.92
C TRP A 135 -10.39 7.06 8.92
N GLY A 136 -11.05 8.18 9.20
CA GLY A 136 -12.14 8.70 8.37
C GLY A 136 -13.28 9.27 9.21
N ALA A 137 -14.25 9.90 8.56
CA ALA A 137 -15.37 10.54 9.23
C ALA A 137 -16.59 9.63 9.48
N ARG A 138 -16.71 8.51 8.75
CA ARG A 138 -17.89 7.61 8.85
C ARG A 138 -17.57 6.19 8.40
N PHE A 139 -18.27 5.23 9.01
CA PHE A 139 -18.10 3.77 8.78
C PHE A 139 -19.45 3.02 8.84
N ASP A 140 -20.55 3.73 8.64
CA ASP A 140 -21.92 3.29 8.90
C ASP A 140 -22.53 2.42 7.77
N THR A 141 -21.86 2.33 6.62
CA THR A 141 -22.27 1.47 5.50
C THR A 141 -21.12 0.56 5.08
N PRO A 142 -21.40 -0.56 4.39
CA PRO A 142 -20.34 -1.43 3.87
C PRO A 142 -19.33 -0.69 2.97
N GLN A 143 -19.80 0.29 2.20
CA GLN A 143 -18.95 1.13 1.36
C GLN A 143 -17.99 1.99 2.18
N TRP A 144 -18.48 2.67 3.21
CA TRP A 144 -17.65 3.52 4.06
C TRP A 144 -16.70 2.72 4.93
N LEU A 145 -17.14 1.56 5.44
CA LEU A 145 -16.27 0.63 6.15
C LEU A 145 -15.12 0.13 5.25
N SER A 146 -15.44 -0.29 4.02
CA SER A 146 -14.42 -0.71 3.05
C SER A 146 -13.41 0.41 2.77
N GLN A 147 -13.86 1.65 2.54
CA GLN A 147 -12.95 2.78 2.34
C GLN A 147 -12.08 3.09 3.56
N GLY A 148 -12.64 2.95 4.78
CA GLY A 148 -11.87 3.09 6.01
C GLY A 148 -10.79 1.99 6.16
N ALA A 149 -11.10 0.75 5.77
CA ALA A 149 -10.14 -0.35 5.75
C ALA A 149 -9.01 -0.11 4.73
N GLN A 150 -9.35 0.33 3.51
CA GLN A 150 -8.36 0.74 2.49
C GLN A 150 -7.46 1.85 3.02
N ALA A 151 -8.04 2.85 3.71
CA ALA A 151 -7.26 3.91 4.32
C ALA A 151 -6.34 3.42 5.43
N ALA A 152 -6.84 2.54 6.31
CA ALA A 152 -6.05 1.97 7.39
C ALA A 152 -4.85 1.19 6.87
N TYR A 153 -4.99 0.38 5.80
CA TYR A 153 -3.86 -0.31 5.17
C TYR A 153 -2.72 0.64 4.81
N HIS A 154 -3.03 1.70 4.05
CA HIS A 154 -2.04 2.67 3.59
C HIS A 154 -1.28 3.36 4.74
N PHE A 155 -1.96 3.64 5.86
CA PHE A 155 -1.31 4.18 7.04
C PHE A 155 -0.49 3.12 7.77
N LEU A 156 -1.04 1.94 7.98
CA LEU A 156 -0.41 0.86 8.73
C LEU A 156 0.92 0.43 8.09
N THR A 157 1.09 0.51 6.77
CA THR A 157 2.41 0.26 6.15
C THR A 157 3.50 1.18 6.70
N LEU A 158 3.16 2.44 7.02
CA LEU A 158 4.10 3.40 7.62
C LEU A 158 4.46 2.98 9.05
N TYR A 159 3.45 2.59 9.84
CA TYR A 159 3.63 2.17 11.23
C TYR A 159 4.50 0.92 11.32
N PHE A 160 4.19 -0.10 10.51
CA PHE A 160 4.94 -1.35 10.52
C PHE A 160 6.38 -1.18 10.05
N TYR A 161 6.62 -0.29 9.09
CA TYR A 161 7.99 -0.02 8.63
C TYR A 161 8.84 0.58 9.77
N ASP A 162 8.31 1.58 10.47
CA ASP A 162 9.00 2.28 11.57
C ASP A 162 8.90 1.57 12.92
N ARG A 163 8.19 0.43 12.98
CA ARG A 163 7.82 -0.24 14.23
C ARG A 163 7.14 0.70 15.23
N ARG A 164 6.37 1.67 14.73
CA ARG A 164 5.51 2.53 15.55
C ARG A 164 4.42 1.66 16.17
N PRO A 165 4.17 1.73 17.49
CA PRO A 165 3.09 0.97 18.10
C PRO A 165 1.74 1.26 17.43
N VAL A 166 1.07 0.21 16.98
CA VAL A 166 -0.27 0.32 16.41
C VAL A 166 -1.28 0.36 17.55
N ARG A 167 -2.12 1.40 17.55
CA ARG A 167 -3.20 1.55 18.53
C ARG A 167 -4.47 0.85 18.04
N ARG A 168 -5.36 0.52 18.98
CA ARG A 168 -6.69 -0.07 18.71
C ARG A 168 -6.65 -1.36 17.86
N VAL A 169 -5.61 -2.17 18.03
CA VAL A 169 -5.36 -3.41 17.26
C VAL A 169 -6.59 -4.30 17.13
N GLU A 170 -7.30 -4.57 18.24
CA GLU A 170 -8.50 -5.43 18.21
C GLU A 170 -9.65 -4.83 17.39
N ARG A 171 -9.82 -3.50 17.43
CA ARG A 171 -10.85 -2.80 16.65
C ARG A 171 -10.52 -2.76 15.16
N LEU A 172 -9.24 -2.58 14.82
CA LEU A 172 -8.75 -2.77 13.46
C LEU A 172 -9.08 -4.16 12.94
N ILE A 173 -8.77 -5.21 13.72
CA ILE A 173 -9.08 -6.60 13.37
C ILE A 173 -10.58 -6.79 13.12
N ASP A 174 -11.43 -6.31 14.02
CA ASP A 174 -12.89 -6.39 13.85
C ASP A 174 -13.35 -5.71 12.55
N SER A 175 -12.82 -4.53 12.26
CA SER A 175 -13.15 -3.76 11.06
C SER A 175 -12.71 -4.46 9.77
N PHE A 176 -11.49 -5.00 9.71
CA PHE A 176 -11.01 -5.75 8.55
C PHE A 176 -11.76 -7.07 8.35
N LEU A 177 -12.07 -7.80 9.42
CA LEU A 177 -12.85 -9.03 9.30
C LEU A 177 -14.28 -8.75 8.78
N ALA A 178 -14.85 -7.61 9.15
CA ALA A 178 -16.18 -7.19 8.71
C ALA A 178 -16.26 -6.80 7.23
N THR A 179 -15.15 -6.58 6.53
CA THR A 179 -15.15 -6.30 5.07
C THR A 179 -15.12 -7.57 4.22
N GLN A 180 -14.99 -8.77 4.80
CA GLN A 180 -14.93 -10.00 4.02
C GLN A 180 -16.29 -10.36 3.42
N ASN A 181 -16.32 -10.57 2.10
CA ASN A 181 -17.52 -10.92 1.35
C ASN A 181 -17.76 -12.45 1.32
N ALA A 182 -18.92 -12.86 0.80
CA ALA A 182 -19.34 -14.26 0.76
C ALA A 182 -18.48 -15.18 -0.13
N ARG A 183 -17.65 -14.62 -1.04
CA ARG A 183 -16.72 -15.39 -1.89
C ARG A 183 -15.34 -15.56 -1.26
N GLY A 184 -15.09 -14.92 -0.11
CA GLY A 184 -13.81 -14.98 0.59
C GLY A 184 -12.88 -13.80 0.32
N GLY A 185 -13.18 -12.98 -0.69
CA GLY A 185 -12.50 -11.69 -0.91
C GLY A 185 -12.94 -10.61 0.07
N PHE A 186 -12.32 -9.44 0.00
CA PHE A 186 -12.60 -8.28 0.85
C PHE A 186 -13.14 -7.10 0.03
N GLY A 187 -14.02 -6.31 0.64
CA GLY A 187 -14.69 -5.18 0.00
C GLY A 187 -16.18 -5.43 -0.25
N VAL A 188 -16.83 -4.49 -0.92
CA VAL A 188 -18.30 -4.50 -1.06
C VAL A 188 -18.76 -5.46 -2.15
N ALA A 189 -18.04 -5.50 -3.27
CA ALA A 189 -18.37 -6.37 -4.38
C ALA A 189 -18.01 -7.82 -4.08
N LEU A 190 -18.81 -8.78 -4.56
CA LEU A 190 -18.48 -10.20 -4.47
C LEU A 190 -17.20 -10.54 -5.25
N ASN A 191 -17.02 -9.91 -6.41
CA ASN A 191 -15.74 -9.93 -7.13
C ASN A 191 -14.89 -8.77 -6.63
N SER A 192 -14.19 -8.99 -5.53
CA SER A 192 -13.30 -7.98 -4.97
C SER A 192 -12.13 -7.68 -5.90
N SER A 193 -11.62 -6.46 -5.82
CA SER A 193 -10.43 -6.06 -6.55
C SER A 193 -9.15 -6.58 -5.92
N ALA A 194 -8.07 -6.64 -6.71
CA ALA A 194 -6.74 -6.95 -6.21
C ALA A 194 -6.28 -5.99 -5.10
N CYS A 195 -6.70 -4.72 -5.15
CA CYS A 195 -6.41 -3.73 -4.09
C CYS A 195 -7.19 -4.04 -2.81
N GLU A 196 -8.52 -4.17 -2.88
CA GLU A 196 -9.32 -4.41 -1.67
C GLU A 196 -8.90 -5.68 -0.91
N ASP A 197 -8.49 -6.71 -1.65
CA ASP A 197 -8.01 -7.95 -1.04
C ASP A 197 -6.70 -7.75 -0.27
N ILE A 198 -5.68 -7.09 -0.84
CA ILE A 198 -4.44 -6.83 -0.08
C ILE A 198 -4.68 -5.88 1.09
N ASP A 199 -5.56 -4.89 0.91
CA ASP A 199 -5.85 -3.85 1.90
C ASP A 199 -6.43 -4.43 3.20
N SER A 200 -6.95 -5.66 3.16
CA SER A 200 -7.39 -6.37 4.37
C SER A 200 -6.47 -7.55 4.73
N MET A 201 -5.93 -8.27 3.74
CA MET A 201 -5.07 -9.43 3.99
C MET A 201 -3.75 -9.06 4.68
N ASP A 202 -3.07 -7.99 4.24
CA ASP A 202 -1.81 -7.58 4.85
C ASP A 202 -1.99 -7.13 6.31
N PRO A 203 -2.91 -6.18 6.64
CA PRO A 203 -3.14 -5.80 8.02
C PRO A 203 -3.54 -6.98 8.90
N LEU A 204 -4.45 -7.86 8.45
CA LEU A 204 -4.84 -9.03 9.24
C LEU A 204 -3.64 -9.95 9.54
N ALA A 205 -2.78 -10.19 8.56
CA ALA A 205 -1.59 -10.99 8.76
C ALA A 205 -0.64 -10.36 9.79
N ARG A 206 -0.36 -9.05 9.69
CA ARG A 206 0.55 -8.37 10.63
C ARG A 206 -0.04 -8.18 12.01
N LEU A 207 -1.29 -7.77 12.11
CA LEU A 207 -1.97 -7.57 13.39
C LEU A 207 -2.10 -8.88 14.17
N SER A 208 -2.21 -10.03 13.49
CA SER A 208 -2.17 -11.36 14.13
C SER A 208 -0.85 -11.68 14.84
N ARG A 209 0.22 -10.92 14.56
CA ARG A 209 1.51 -11.03 15.26
C ARG A 209 1.58 -10.19 16.53
N LEU A 210 0.66 -9.23 16.68
CA LEU A 210 0.64 -8.28 17.80
C LEU A 210 -0.32 -8.71 18.91
N THR A 211 -1.28 -9.60 18.63
CA THR A 211 -2.27 -10.09 19.58
C THR A 211 -2.84 -11.45 19.15
N ASP A 212 -3.36 -12.21 20.12
CA ASP A 212 -4.10 -13.45 19.88
C ASP A 212 -5.61 -13.21 19.68
N TYR A 213 -6.08 -11.97 19.80
CA TYR A 213 -7.48 -11.59 19.62
C TYR A 213 -8.01 -12.07 18.27
N ARG A 214 -9.07 -12.90 18.32
CA ARG A 214 -9.73 -13.50 17.15
C ARG A 214 -8.79 -14.24 16.19
N SER A 215 -7.69 -14.80 16.69
CA SER A 215 -6.70 -15.53 15.89
C SER A 215 -7.30 -16.63 14.99
N ALA A 216 -8.28 -17.37 15.50
CA ALA A 216 -9.02 -18.37 14.71
C ALA A 216 -9.80 -17.76 13.54
N ASP A 217 -10.50 -16.64 13.78
CA ASP A 217 -11.27 -15.94 12.75
C ASP A 217 -10.36 -15.32 11.70
N ILE A 218 -9.22 -14.75 12.11
CA ILE A 218 -8.20 -14.22 11.21
C ILE A 218 -7.66 -15.33 10.30
N ARG A 219 -7.28 -16.48 10.87
CA ARG A 219 -6.81 -17.63 10.08
C ARG A 219 -7.87 -18.14 9.11
N ALA A 220 -9.12 -18.24 9.56
CA ALA A 220 -10.23 -18.66 8.70
C ALA A 220 -10.50 -17.65 7.56
N ALA A 221 -10.47 -16.35 7.86
CA ALA A 221 -10.64 -15.29 6.87
C ALA A 221 -9.51 -15.30 5.84
N LEU A 222 -8.24 -15.34 6.28
CA LEU A 222 -7.09 -15.39 5.38
C LEU A 222 -7.10 -16.67 4.52
N GLY A 223 -7.50 -17.82 5.07
CA GLY A 223 -7.65 -19.06 4.30
C GLY A 223 -8.65 -18.92 3.15
N ARG A 224 -9.85 -18.40 3.43
CA ARG A 224 -10.85 -18.12 2.38
C ARG A 224 -10.36 -17.09 1.36
N ALA A 225 -9.60 -16.09 1.81
CA ALA A 225 -9.04 -15.08 0.93
C ALA A 225 -7.95 -15.63 0.02
N VAL A 226 -7.14 -16.59 0.50
CA VAL A 226 -6.17 -17.31 -0.34
C VAL A 226 -6.89 -18.09 -1.45
N ASP A 227 -7.93 -18.87 -1.11
CA ASP A 227 -8.73 -19.60 -2.10
C ASP A 227 -9.33 -18.63 -3.15
N TRP A 228 -9.86 -17.50 -2.68
CA TRP A 228 -10.39 -16.46 -3.56
C TRP A 228 -9.31 -15.85 -4.47
N VAL A 229 -8.16 -15.46 -3.92
CA VAL A 229 -7.02 -14.91 -4.67
C VAL A 229 -6.58 -15.89 -5.76
N VAL A 230 -6.39 -17.17 -5.42
CA VAL A 230 -5.98 -18.20 -6.39
C VAL A 230 -7.02 -18.39 -7.49
N SER A 231 -8.32 -18.29 -7.18
CA SER A 231 -9.37 -18.35 -8.22
C SER A 231 -9.34 -17.16 -9.22
N ASN A 232 -8.65 -16.07 -8.87
CA ASN A 232 -8.41 -14.92 -9.75
C ASN A 232 -7.15 -15.10 -10.64
N GLN A 233 -6.41 -16.20 -10.50
CA GLN A 233 -5.30 -16.54 -11.40
C GLN A 233 -5.81 -17.09 -12.73
N ASN A 234 -5.14 -16.74 -13.82
CA ASN A 234 -5.39 -17.26 -15.15
C ASN A 234 -4.39 -18.38 -15.49
N PRO A 235 -4.63 -19.19 -16.55
CA PRO A 235 -3.73 -20.26 -16.97
C PRO A 235 -2.31 -19.80 -17.35
N ASP A 236 -2.11 -18.52 -17.66
CA ASP A 236 -0.80 -17.92 -17.94
C ASP A 236 0.01 -17.61 -16.67
N GLY A 237 -0.55 -17.89 -15.49
CA GLY A 237 0.05 -17.63 -14.18
C GLY A 237 -0.14 -16.19 -13.67
N GLY A 238 -0.64 -15.28 -14.51
CA GLY A 238 -1.00 -13.93 -14.13
C GLY A 238 -2.37 -13.86 -13.44
N PHE A 239 -2.68 -12.71 -12.84
CA PHE A 239 -3.95 -12.47 -12.17
C PHE A 239 -4.72 -11.33 -12.82
N VAL A 240 -6.04 -11.40 -12.72
CA VAL A 240 -6.97 -10.33 -13.09
C VAL A 240 -7.11 -9.31 -11.96
N PHE A 241 -7.44 -8.06 -12.30
CA PHE A 241 -7.74 -7.05 -11.28
C PHE A 241 -9.06 -7.33 -10.55
N VAL A 242 -10.13 -7.55 -11.32
CA VAL A 242 -11.45 -7.98 -10.86
C VAL A 242 -11.93 -9.04 -11.85
N ARG A 243 -12.32 -10.23 -11.37
CA ARG A 243 -12.85 -11.29 -12.23
C ARG A 243 -14.11 -10.82 -12.98
N ASP A 244 -14.17 -11.17 -14.26
CA ASP A 244 -15.25 -10.83 -15.20
C ASP A 244 -15.43 -9.32 -15.48
N ARG A 245 -14.38 -8.52 -15.26
CA ARG A 245 -14.43 -7.07 -15.52
C ARG A 245 -13.13 -6.58 -16.16
N ALA A 246 -13.25 -5.71 -17.15
CA ALA A 246 -12.11 -4.96 -17.68
C ALA A 246 -11.67 -3.88 -16.66
N PHE A 247 -10.42 -3.48 -16.74
CA PHE A 247 -9.82 -2.54 -15.81
C PHE A 247 -8.94 -1.52 -16.54
N GLU A 248 -8.95 -0.28 -16.07
CA GLU A 248 -8.05 0.78 -16.52
C GLU A 248 -7.54 1.54 -15.29
N TYR A 249 -6.22 1.60 -15.13
CA TYR A 249 -5.58 2.26 -14.00
C TYR A 249 -5.11 3.66 -14.37
N GLY A 250 -6.05 4.61 -14.41
CA GLY A 250 -5.77 6.04 -14.60
C GLY A 250 -5.26 6.47 -15.99
N HIS A 251 -4.89 5.51 -16.85
CA HIS A 251 -4.43 5.77 -18.22
C HIS A 251 -4.77 4.59 -19.16
N PRO A 252 -5.12 4.84 -20.44
CA PRO A 252 -5.45 3.77 -21.41
C PRO A 252 -4.33 2.77 -21.70
N LEU A 253 -3.07 3.12 -21.47
CA LEU A 253 -1.93 2.19 -21.57
C LEU A 253 -1.80 1.27 -20.36
N MET A 254 -2.52 1.55 -19.27
CA MET A 254 -2.57 0.74 -18.05
C MET A 254 -3.90 0.01 -17.94
N ARG A 255 -4.40 -0.50 -19.07
CA ARG A 255 -5.66 -1.24 -19.15
C ARG A 255 -5.44 -2.74 -19.31
N SER A 256 -6.41 -3.52 -18.84
CA SER A 256 -6.56 -4.94 -19.12
C SER A 256 -8.01 -5.22 -19.51
N GLY A 257 -8.22 -6.08 -20.49
CA GLY A 257 -9.52 -6.58 -20.90
C GLY A 257 -10.21 -7.44 -19.83
N VAL A 258 -11.43 -7.87 -20.16
CA VAL A 258 -12.19 -8.79 -19.30
C VAL A 258 -11.41 -10.09 -19.17
N ASN A 259 -11.16 -10.51 -17.92
CA ASN A 259 -10.42 -11.72 -17.60
C ASN A 259 -8.99 -11.77 -18.14
N GLU A 260 -8.41 -10.61 -18.50
CA GLU A 260 -7.04 -10.52 -18.95
C GLU A 260 -6.09 -10.33 -17.76
N SER A 261 -5.00 -11.10 -17.75
CA SER A 261 -3.92 -10.94 -16.77
C SER A 261 -3.20 -9.62 -16.97
N ALA A 262 -2.76 -8.98 -15.89
CA ALA A 262 -1.90 -7.81 -15.96
C ALA A 262 -0.84 -7.80 -14.86
N SER A 263 0.28 -7.12 -15.10
CA SER A 263 1.41 -7.09 -14.15
C SER A 263 1.03 -6.49 -12.80
N PHE A 264 0.21 -5.44 -12.80
CA PHE A 264 -0.23 -4.76 -11.57
C PHE A 264 -1.06 -5.68 -10.64
N PRO A 265 -2.18 -6.27 -11.08
CA PRO A 265 -2.91 -7.21 -10.23
C PRO A 265 -2.13 -8.48 -9.93
N THR A 266 -1.29 -8.98 -10.85
CA THR A 266 -0.42 -10.13 -10.57
C THR A 266 0.51 -9.84 -9.39
N TRP A 267 1.15 -8.68 -9.40
CA TRP A 267 2.04 -8.27 -8.32
C TRP A 267 1.30 -8.14 -6.97
N PHE A 268 0.17 -7.44 -6.94
CA PHE A 268 -0.62 -7.27 -5.72
C PHE A 268 -1.14 -8.60 -5.17
N ARG A 269 -1.65 -9.48 -6.02
CA ARG A 269 -2.19 -10.79 -5.62
C ARG A 269 -1.09 -11.71 -5.10
N CYS A 270 0.08 -11.75 -5.75
CA CYS A 270 1.24 -12.48 -5.25
C CYS A 270 1.69 -11.94 -3.88
N LEU A 271 1.67 -10.62 -3.70
CA LEU A 271 2.01 -9.98 -2.43
C LEU A 271 0.99 -10.33 -1.33
N SER A 272 -0.31 -10.36 -1.63
CA SER A 272 -1.35 -10.83 -0.69
C SER A 272 -1.12 -12.26 -0.22
N LEU A 273 -0.76 -13.17 -1.15
CA LEU A 273 -0.43 -14.56 -0.81
C LEU A 273 0.80 -14.63 0.11
N ALA A 274 1.84 -13.84 -0.19
CA ALA A 274 3.04 -13.77 0.65
C ALA A 274 2.74 -13.30 2.08
N TYR A 275 1.83 -12.32 2.23
CA TYR A 275 1.39 -11.87 3.55
C TYR A 275 0.53 -12.90 4.27
N ALA A 276 -0.42 -13.52 3.59
CA ALA A 276 -1.23 -14.59 4.18
C ALA A 276 -0.36 -15.76 4.66
N ALA A 277 0.67 -16.13 3.91
CA ALA A 277 1.62 -17.17 4.30
C ALA A 277 2.29 -16.88 5.66
N GLN A 278 2.60 -15.62 5.97
CA GLN A 278 3.19 -15.24 7.26
C GLN A 278 2.30 -15.59 8.46
N ALA A 279 0.99 -15.53 8.28
CA ALA A 279 0.03 -15.88 9.33
C ALA A 279 -0.37 -17.37 9.29
N LEU A 280 -0.48 -17.95 8.10
CA LEU A 280 -1.03 -19.29 7.91
C LEU A 280 0.03 -20.40 7.94
N SER A 281 1.19 -20.19 7.32
CA SER A 281 2.18 -21.23 7.01
C SER A 281 3.62 -20.72 7.16
N PRO A 282 4.27 -20.93 8.32
CA PRO A 282 5.66 -20.51 8.53
C PRO A 282 6.67 -21.09 7.51
N ALA A 283 6.41 -22.31 7.01
CA ALA A 283 7.27 -22.95 6.02
C ALA A 283 7.19 -22.25 4.66
N GLU A 284 5.98 -21.89 4.20
CA GLU A 284 5.79 -21.14 2.96
C GLU A 284 6.29 -19.70 3.10
N ALA A 285 6.04 -19.08 4.25
CA ALA A 285 6.54 -17.74 4.58
C ALA A 285 8.06 -17.61 4.39
N ALA A 286 8.82 -18.66 4.73
CA ALA A 286 10.27 -18.70 4.59
C ALA A 286 10.77 -18.71 3.13
N SER A 287 9.90 -18.98 2.15
CA SER A 287 10.25 -18.93 0.72
C SER A 287 10.28 -17.52 0.14
N TYR A 288 9.64 -16.55 0.80
CA TYR A 288 9.55 -15.18 0.33
C TYR A 288 10.76 -14.35 0.77
N ARG A 289 11.21 -13.49 -0.15
CA ARG A 289 12.25 -12.49 0.13
C ARG A 289 11.60 -11.12 0.21
N TRP A 290 11.63 -10.55 1.40
CA TRP A 290 11.14 -9.21 1.66
C TRP A 290 12.23 -8.16 1.40
N LEU A 291 11.83 -7.01 0.87
CA LEU A 291 12.71 -5.87 0.69
C LEU A 291 12.85 -5.10 2.00
N ASP A 292 14.07 -4.68 2.29
CA ASP A 292 14.35 -3.74 3.37
C ASP A 292 14.25 -2.29 2.86
N CYS A 293 13.01 -1.87 2.54
CA CYS A 293 12.67 -0.55 1.98
C CYS A 293 11.23 -0.18 2.37
N PRO A 294 10.94 1.10 2.63
CA PRO A 294 9.57 1.52 2.88
C PRO A 294 8.70 1.31 1.64
N GLY A 295 7.39 1.18 1.84
CA GLY A 295 6.42 0.89 0.80
C GLY A 295 5.68 -0.42 1.08
N TYR A 296 5.46 -1.21 0.04
CA TYR A 296 4.55 -2.36 0.09
C TYR A 296 5.24 -3.71 0.29
N GLN A 297 6.56 -3.84 0.09
CA GLN A 297 7.22 -5.14 -0.05
C GLN A 297 8.15 -5.51 1.10
N PHE A 298 7.78 -5.22 2.34
CA PHE A 298 8.60 -5.53 3.51
C PHE A 298 7.85 -6.40 4.51
N TRP A 299 8.56 -7.17 5.33
CA TRP A 299 7.99 -7.80 6.52
C TRP A 299 9.00 -7.66 7.65
N ARG A 300 8.64 -6.87 8.66
CA ARG A 300 9.42 -6.68 9.88
C ARG A 300 8.56 -7.23 11.02
N GLY A 301 9.01 -8.33 11.61
CA GLY A 301 8.38 -8.94 12.79
C GLY A 301 8.60 -8.14 14.05
#